data_AF-X0Y1J2-F1
#
_entry.id   AF-X0Y1J2-F1
#
_cell.length_a   1.000
_cell.length_b   1.000
_cell.length_c   1.000
_cell.angle_alpha   90.00
_cell.angle_beta   90.00
_cell.angle_gamma   90.00
#
_symmetry.space_group_name_H-M   'P 1'
#
loop_
_entity.id
_entity.type
_entity.pdbx_description
1 polymer ?
#
loop_
_entity_poly.entity_id
_entity_poly.type
_entity_poly.pdbx_seq_one_letter_code
_entity_poly.pdbx_strand_id
1 'polypeptide(L)'
;FSFSEIMDVYAFRIVVESVDEAYCSLGIMHNLYKPVPGKFKDYIAIPKANGYQSLHTTLFGPHALPLEIQIRTTKMDHIANKGIAAHWLYKSDEKIDQAHIRAQQWINDLLEMQQKTGDSLEFVENVRINLFPDEIYIFTPKGGIMELPFGSTAVDFAYAVHTDVGNSCASARIDDKFTPLSTVLISGQTVSITTSPEARPNPAWLNFVKTAKARSAIRHLLKTQKHTEASALGKQLLQQALLEAAAPLSTI
;
A
#
# COMPACT_ATOMS: atom_id res chain seq x y z
N PHE A 1 21.07 -14.45 8.07
CA PHE A 1 21.68 -13.14 7.71
C PHE A 1 23.17 -13.23 8.04
N SER A 2 24.04 -13.14 7.03
CA SER A 2 25.50 -13.14 7.24
C SER A 2 25.94 -11.73 7.60
N PHE A 3 26.78 -11.61 8.64
CA PHE A 3 27.30 -10.35 9.20
C PHE A 3 28.16 -9.54 8.20
N SER A 4 28.43 -10.08 7.02
CA SER A 4 29.21 -9.48 5.92
C SER A 4 28.52 -8.30 5.22
N GLU A 5 27.23 -8.05 5.50
CA GLU A 5 26.45 -6.94 4.90
C GLU A 5 26.53 -5.63 5.68
N ILE A 6 27.26 -5.61 6.81
CA ILE A 6 27.65 -4.38 7.52
C ILE A 6 28.95 -3.85 6.89
N MET A 7 28.98 -3.72 5.56
CA MET A 7 30.00 -2.92 4.89
C MET A 7 29.58 -1.48 5.08
N ASP A 8 30.47 -0.62 5.58
CA ASP A 8 30.21 0.79 5.86
C ASP A 8 29.55 1.48 4.65
N VAL A 9 28.21 1.60 4.68
CA VAL A 9 27.45 2.33 3.69
C VAL A 9 27.58 3.80 4.05
N TYR A 10 28.39 4.52 3.28
CA TYR A 10 28.46 5.97 3.41
C TYR A 10 27.25 6.59 2.74
N ALA A 11 26.40 7.23 3.55
CA ALA A 11 25.27 8.01 3.09
C ALA A 11 25.62 9.51 3.07
N PHE A 12 25.61 10.12 1.88
CA PHE A 12 25.81 11.55 1.72
C PHE A 12 24.51 12.25 1.38
N ARG A 13 24.35 13.46 1.92
CA ARG A 13 23.20 14.31 1.67
C ARG A 13 23.64 15.55 0.92
N ILE A 14 22.95 15.84 -0.18
CA ILE A 14 23.11 17.07 -0.97
C ILE A 14 21.83 17.88 -0.77
N VAL A 15 21.98 19.05 -0.14
CA VAL A 15 20.86 20.00 0.05
C VAL A 15 21.03 21.14 -0.95
N VAL A 16 20.02 21.36 -1.77
CA VAL A 16 20.01 22.36 -2.85
C VAL A 16 18.88 23.38 -2.65
N GLU A 17 18.85 24.44 -3.45
CA GLU A 17 17.85 25.50 -3.30
C GLU A 17 16.54 25.14 -4.02
N SER A 18 16.63 24.50 -5.19
CA SER A 18 15.47 24.20 -6.05
C SER A 18 15.35 22.72 -6.43
N VAL A 19 14.17 22.32 -6.91
CA VAL A 19 13.93 20.96 -7.40
C VAL A 19 14.74 20.69 -8.68
N ASP A 20 14.88 21.69 -9.55
CA ASP A 20 15.66 21.58 -10.78
C ASP A 20 17.14 21.30 -10.46
N GLU A 21 17.70 22.00 -9.47
CA GLU A 21 19.06 21.73 -8.97
C GLU A 21 19.20 20.32 -8.38
N ALA A 22 18.14 19.75 -7.82
CA ALA A 22 18.19 18.39 -7.28
C ALA A 22 18.37 17.37 -8.41
N TYR A 23 17.62 17.52 -9.51
CA TYR A 23 17.77 16.66 -10.69
C TYR A 23 19.07 16.92 -11.46
N CYS A 24 19.53 18.17 -11.55
CA CYS A 24 20.86 18.47 -12.09
C CYS A 24 21.97 17.80 -11.29
N SER A 25 21.89 17.88 -9.94
CA SER A 25 22.85 17.21 -9.05
C SER A 25 22.82 15.69 -9.22
N LEU A 26 21.63 15.09 -9.39
CA LEU A 26 21.50 13.66 -9.70
C LEU A 26 22.24 13.30 -10.99
N GLY A 27 22.04 14.09 -12.05
CA GLY A 27 22.72 13.88 -13.34
C GLY A 27 24.23 13.98 -13.24
N ILE A 28 24.75 14.96 -12.47
CA ILE A 28 26.19 15.10 -12.20
C ILE A 28 26.71 13.85 -11.47
N MET A 29 26.00 13.39 -10.43
CA MET A 29 26.41 12.22 -9.66
C MET A 29 26.41 10.93 -10.50
N HIS A 30 25.42 10.74 -11.38
CA HIS A 30 25.35 9.58 -12.30
C HIS A 30 26.41 9.61 -13.40
N ASN A 31 26.95 10.78 -13.72
CA ASN A 31 28.09 10.92 -14.63
C ASN A 31 29.42 10.60 -13.94
N LEU A 32 29.57 11.00 -12.66
CA LEU A 32 30.77 10.73 -11.87
C LEU A 32 30.89 9.26 -11.45
N TYR A 33 29.78 8.65 -11.04
CA TYR A 33 29.75 7.27 -10.55
C TYR A 33 28.59 6.49 -11.18
N LYS A 34 28.84 5.23 -11.53
CA LYS A 34 27.83 4.37 -12.14
C LYS A 34 26.71 4.08 -11.13
N PRO A 35 25.43 4.30 -11.47
CA PRO A 35 24.32 3.95 -10.59
C PRO A 35 24.15 2.43 -10.50
N VAL A 36 23.79 1.95 -9.31
CA VAL A 36 23.42 0.56 -9.09
C VAL A 36 22.00 0.34 -9.64
N PRO A 37 21.78 -0.60 -10.58
CA PRO A 37 20.45 -0.85 -11.14
C PRO A 37 19.41 -1.15 -10.07
N GLY A 38 18.21 -0.56 -10.20
CA GLY A 38 17.10 -0.76 -9.28
C GLY A 38 17.26 -0.08 -7.91
N LYS A 39 18.33 0.70 -7.69
CA LYS A 39 18.59 1.43 -6.44
C LYS A 39 18.44 2.95 -6.58
N PHE A 40 17.66 3.40 -7.56
CA PHE A 40 17.22 4.78 -7.69
C PHE A 40 15.76 4.90 -7.27
N LYS A 41 15.43 5.90 -6.44
CA LYS A 41 14.07 6.21 -6.00
C LYS A 41 13.83 7.72 -6.08
N ASP A 42 12.79 8.12 -6.78
CA ASP A 42 12.39 9.51 -6.93
C ASP A 42 11.22 9.85 -5.99
N TYR A 43 11.55 10.19 -4.74
CA TYR A 43 10.53 10.63 -3.78
C TYR A 43 10.14 12.11 -3.96
N ILE A 44 10.73 12.83 -4.91
CA ILE A 44 10.25 14.19 -5.23
C ILE A 44 8.99 14.07 -6.09
N ALA A 45 9.07 13.26 -7.16
CA ALA A 45 7.93 12.96 -8.04
C ALA A 45 6.87 12.12 -7.33
N ILE A 46 7.29 11.18 -6.47
CA ILE A 46 6.39 10.29 -5.72
C ILE A 46 6.68 10.38 -4.21
N PRO A 47 6.19 11.43 -3.53
CA PRO A 47 6.42 11.64 -2.10
C PRO A 47 5.82 10.51 -1.26
N LYS A 48 6.52 10.10 -0.20
CA LYS A 48 5.99 9.12 0.77
C LYS A 48 4.74 9.66 1.49
N ALA A 49 3.93 8.76 2.06
CA ALA A 49 2.72 9.10 2.80
C ALA A 49 2.94 10.14 3.91
N ASN A 50 4.10 10.13 4.57
CA ASN A 50 4.48 11.09 5.62
C ASN A 50 5.00 12.44 5.07
N GLY A 51 4.82 12.71 3.77
CA GLY A 51 5.28 13.94 3.10
C GLY A 51 6.79 13.99 2.85
N TYR A 52 7.53 12.91 3.10
CA TYR A 52 8.97 12.87 2.82
C TYR A 52 9.25 12.96 1.32
N GLN A 53 10.17 13.86 0.96
CA GLN A 53 10.62 14.09 -0.41
C GLN A 53 12.15 14.15 -0.48
N SER A 54 12.73 13.38 -1.42
CA SER A 54 14.17 13.37 -1.73
C SER A 54 14.42 12.45 -2.94
N LEU A 55 15.46 12.71 -3.73
CA LEU A 55 16.01 11.75 -4.68
C LEU A 55 17.01 10.85 -3.96
N HIS A 56 16.85 9.54 -4.08
CA HIS A 56 17.76 8.55 -3.49
C HIS A 56 18.42 7.76 -4.60
N THR A 57 19.74 7.63 -4.58
CA THR A 57 20.46 6.79 -5.53
C THR A 57 21.64 6.11 -4.86
N THR A 58 21.81 4.80 -5.10
CA THR A 58 23.03 4.09 -4.75
C THR A 58 23.95 4.03 -5.95
N LEU A 59 25.21 4.42 -5.77
CA LEU A 59 26.24 4.45 -6.80
C LEU A 59 27.38 3.50 -6.43
N PHE A 60 28.11 3.02 -7.43
CA PHE A 60 29.39 2.35 -7.22
C PHE A 60 30.45 3.43 -6.96
N GLY A 61 30.79 3.63 -5.68
CA GLY A 61 31.80 4.58 -5.26
C GLY A 61 33.23 4.11 -5.54
N PRO A 62 34.24 4.90 -5.12
CA PRO A 62 35.64 4.51 -5.20
C PRO A 62 35.86 3.14 -4.54
N HIS A 63 36.68 2.29 -5.17
CA HIS A 63 36.97 0.92 -4.70
C HIS A 63 35.74 -0.01 -4.61
N ALA A 64 34.70 0.25 -5.39
CA ALA A 64 33.46 -0.55 -5.46
C ALA A 64 32.66 -0.60 -4.15
N LEU A 65 32.90 0.35 -3.25
CA LEU A 65 32.06 0.52 -2.06
C LEU A 65 30.73 1.18 -2.45
N PRO A 66 29.59 0.70 -1.91
CA PRO A 66 28.30 1.31 -2.18
C PRO A 66 28.22 2.70 -1.55
N LEU A 67 27.88 3.69 -2.39
CA LEU A 67 27.72 5.09 -2.02
C LEU A 67 26.24 5.45 -2.11
N GLU A 68 25.59 5.75 -0.98
CA GLU A 68 24.20 6.21 -0.99
C GLU A 68 24.16 7.74 -1.04
N ILE A 69 23.48 8.30 -2.03
CA ILE A 69 23.30 9.75 -2.18
C ILE A 69 21.83 10.09 -2.03
N GLN A 70 21.55 11.08 -1.17
CA GLN A 70 20.23 11.66 -0.97
C GLN A 70 20.25 13.13 -1.36
N ILE A 71 19.45 13.52 -2.34
CA ILE A 71 19.40 14.90 -2.86
C ILE A 71 18.02 15.46 -2.57
N ARG A 72 17.94 16.67 -2.00
CA ARG A 72 16.67 17.30 -1.63
C ARG A 72 16.83 18.81 -1.48
N THR A 73 15.72 19.54 -1.52
CA THR A 73 15.77 20.99 -1.26
C THR A 73 15.85 21.29 0.23
N THR A 74 16.22 22.51 0.60
CA THR A 74 16.18 22.98 1.99
C THR A 74 14.79 22.82 2.63
N LYS A 75 13.71 23.06 1.88
CA LYS A 75 12.33 22.83 2.37
C LYS A 75 12.09 21.35 2.67
N MET A 76 12.48 20.48 1.76
CA MET A 76 12.33 19.03 1.91
C MET A 76 13.17 18.48 3.07
N ASP A 77 14.38 19.00 3.26
CA ASP A 77 15.23 18.63 4.39
C ASP A 77 14.63 19.02 5.74
N HIS A 78 13.99 20.20 5.81
CA HIS A 78 13.28 20.62 7.00
C HIS A 78 12.13 19.66 7.37
N ILE A 79 11.29 19.31 6.39
CA ILE A 79 10.17 18.36 6.57
C ILE A 79 10.70 16.99 7.01
N ALA A 80 11.78 16.51 6.38
CA ALA A 80 12.37 15.22 6.69
C ALA A 80 12.97 15.15 8.11
N ASN A 81 13.58 16.23 8.60
CA ASN A 81 14.23 16.24 9.92
C ASN A 81 13.25 16.56 11.06
N LYS A 82 12.25 17.42 10.82
CA LYS A 82 11.36 17.93 11.87
C LYS A 82 9.92 17.39 11.80
N GLY A 83 9.61 16.58 10.78
CA GLY A 83 8.28 16.05 10.52
C GLY A 83 7.28 17.12 10.06
N ILE A 84 6.09 16.67 9.64
CA ILE A 84 5.00 17.54 9.17
C ILE A 84 4.53 18.51 10.27
N ALA A 85 4.57 18.10 11.54
CA ALA A 85 4.07 18.88 12.68
C ALA A 85 4.85 20.19 12.92
N ALA A 86 6.15 20.24 12.60
CA ALA A 86 6.92 21.48 12.69
C ALA A 86 6.56 22.50 11.61
N HIS A 87 5.99 22.04 10.49
CA HIS A 87 5.55 22.93 9.41
C HIS A 87 4.16 23.55 9.67
N TRP A 88 3.36 22.97 10.56
CA TRP A 88 2.03 23.47 10.96
C TRP A 88 2.07 24.88 11.54
N LEU A 89 3.20 25.30 12.14
CA LEU A 89 3.31 26.58 12.82
C LEU A 89 3.62 27.78 11.91
N TYR A 90 3.99 27.56 10.64
CA TYR A 90 4.65 28.63 9.87
C TYR A 90 3.99 29.12 8.59
N LYS A 91 2.87 28.58 8.12
CA LYS A 91 2.14 29.19 6.99
C LYS A 91 0.63 29.01 7.10
N SER A 92 0.01 30.03 7.68
CA SER A 92 -1.42 30.33 7.56
C SER A 92 -1.73 31.18 6.33
N ASP A 93 -1.07 30.96 5.19
CA ASP A 93 -1.44 31.66 3.96
C ASP A 93 -1.08 30.86 2.69
N GLU A 94 -2.12 30.66 1.89
CA GLU A 94 -2.13 30.54 0.44
C GLU A 94 -1.29 29.43 -0.22
N LYS A 95 -1.71 28.17 0.00
CA LYS A 95 -1.97 27.14 -1.03
C LYS A 95 -2.16 25.81 -0.31
N ILE A 96 -3.29 25.15 -0.57
CA ILE A 96 -3.59 23.83 -0.02
C ILE A 96 -2.55 22.84 -0.58
N ASP A 97 -1.52 22.56 0.22
CA ASP A 97 -0.43 21.65 -0.14
C ASP A 97 -0.98 20.21 -0.18
N GLN A 98 -0.66 19.42 -1.21
CA GLN A 98 -1.14 18.04 -1.31
C GLN A 98 -0.73 17.18 -0.10
N ALA A 99 0.35 17.56 0.59
CA ALA A 99 0.76 16.96 1.85
C ALA A 99 -0.29 17.12 2.96
N HIS A 100 -1.02 18.24 3.02
CA HIS A 100 -2.12 18.44 3.96
C HIS A 100 -3.28 17.47 3.67
N ILE A 101 -3.64 17.32 2.39
CA ILE A 101 -4.73 16.42 1.96
C ILE A 101 -4.38 14.96 2.31
N ARG A 102 -3.14 14.52 2.05
CA ARG A 102 -2.71 13.14 2.32
C ARG A 102 -2.59 12.84 3.81
N ALA A 103 -2.07 13.77 4.62
CA ALA A 103 -2.02 13.60 6.07
C ALA A 103 -3.43 13.50 6.68
N GLN A 104 -4.38 14.27 6.13
CA GLN A 104 -5.77 14.22 6.54
C GLN A 104 -6.45 12.91 6.10
N GLN A 105 -6.13 12.39 4.90
CA GLN A 105 -6.55 11.05 4.46
C GLN A 105 -6.01 9.96 5.38
N TRP A 106 -4.73 9.99 5.76
CA TRP A 106 -4.15 9.00 6.68
C TRP A 106 -4.83 8.99 8.05
N ILE A 107 -5.14 10.16 8.62
CA ILE A 107 -5.86 10.28 9.90
C ILE A 107 -7.30 9.78 9.75
N ASN A 108 -7.97 10.11 8.63
CA ASN A 108 -9.32 9.64 8.35
C ASN A 108 -9.35 8.12 8.17
N ASP A 109 -8.39 7.53 7.47
CA ASP A 109 -8.26 6.08 7.30
C ASP A 109 -8.04 5.38 8.64
N LEU A 110 -7.24 5.96 9.53
CA LEU A 110 -7.04 5.48 10.91
C LEU A 110 -8.34 5.53 11.74
N LEU A 111 -9.08 6.62 11.65
CA LEU A 111 -10.37 6.79 12.36
C LEU A 111 -11.45 5.85 11.79
N GLU A 112 -11.50 5.68 10.48
CA GLU A 112 -12.45 4.78 9.81
C GLU A 112 -12.15 3.30 10.14
N MET A 113 -10.87 2.94 10.26
CA MET A 113 -10.45 1.62 10.75
C MET A 113 -10.86 1.38 12.21
N GLN A 114 -10.78 2.38 13.09
CA GLN A 114 -11.23 2.27 14.48
C GLN A 114 -12.75 2.03 14.55
N GLN A 115 -13.53 2.73 13.73
CA GLN A 115 -14.99 2.59 13.72
C GLN A 115 -15.47 1.22 13.19
N LYS A 116 -14.69 0.58 12.32
CA LYS A 116 -15.05 -0.70 11.69
C LYS A 116 -14.54 -1.95 12.43
N THR A 117 -13.56 -1.82 13.32
CA THR A 117 -12.91 -2.96 13.98
C THR A 117 -13.31 -3.03 15.45
N GLY A 118 -14.14 -4.00 15.82
CA GLY A 118 -14.58 -4.22 17.20
C GLY A 118 -13.58 -4.93 18.11
N ASP A 119 -12.43 -5.37 17.57
CA ASP A 119 -11.42 -6.14 18.31
C ASP A 119 -10.07 -5.39 18.38
N SER A 120 -9.66 -5.06 19.60
CA SER A 120 -8.47 -4.24 19.91
C SER A 120 -7.14 -4.88 19.48
N LEU A 121 -7.08 -6.21 19.37
CA LEU A 121 -5.87 -6.92 18.94
C LEU A 121 -5.59 -6.75 17.43
N GLU A 122 -6.65 -6.81 16.61
CA GLU A 122 -6.55 -6.66 15.15
C GLU A 122 -6.12 -5.23 14.79
N PHE A 123 -6.55 -4.24 15.58
CA PHE A 123 -6.09 -2.86 15.46
C PHE A 123 -4.59 -2.71 15.73
N VAL A 124 -4.06 -3.31 16.80
CA VAL A 124 -2.64 -3.18 17.17
C VAL A 124 -1.73 -3.88 16.16
N GLU A 125 -2.11 -5.05 15.64
CA GLU A 125 -1.37 -5.70 14.55
C GLU A 125 -1.37 -4.86 13.27
N ASN A 126 -2.51 -4.25 12.92
CA ASN A 126 -2.60 -3.39 11.75
C ASN A 126 -1.74 -2.13 11.88
N VAL A 127 -1.69 -1.50 13.05
CA VAL A 127 -0.81 -0.34 13.31
C VAL A 127 0.66 -0.75 13.22
N ARG A 128 1.04 -1.91 13.77
CA ARG A 128 2.42 -2.41 13.76
C ARG A 128 2.93 -2.71 12.35
N ILE A 129 2.08 -3.22 11.46
CA ILE A 129 2.41 -3.53 10.07
C ILE A 129 2.62 -2.23 9.25
N ASN A 130 1.92 -1.15 9.60
CA ASN A 130 1.97 0.12 8.86
C ASN A 130 3.10 1.07 9.30
N LEU A 131 3.86 0.73 10.36
CA LEU A 131 4.83 1.68 10.92
C LEU A 131 6.12 1.79 10.10
N PHE A 132 6.62 0.72 9.45
CA PHE A 132 7.84 0.77 8.61
C PHE A 132 7.98 -0.38 7.58
N PRO A 133 7.07 -0.62 6.62
CA PRO A 133 7.37 -1.50 5.50
C PRO A 133 8.19 -0.77 4.43
N ASP A 134 9.15 -1.46 3.80
CA ASP A 134 9.61 -1.05 2.47
C ASP A 134 8.37 -0.97 1.56
N GLU A 135 8.23 0.08 0.77
CA GLU A 135 7.08 0.28 -0.13
C GLU A 135 7.48 -0.05 -1.57
N ILE A 136 6.51 -0.58 -2.33
CA ILE A 136 6.61 -0.82 -3.77
C ILE A 136 5.62 0.09 -4.51
N TYR A 137 6.02 0.56 -5.69
CA TYR A 137 5.21 1.42 -6.54
C TYR A 137 4.70 0.62 -7.73
N ILE A 138 3.39 0.55 -7.90
CA ILE A 138 2.74 -0.25 -8.93
C ILE A 138 1.98 0.68 -9.89
N PHE A 139 2.13 0.44 -11.19
CA PHE A 139 1.40 1.17 -12.21
C PHE A 139 0.04 0.51 -12.47
N THR A 140 -0.99 1.35 -12.54
CA THR A 140 -2.28 0.99 -13.10
C THR A 140 -2.22 1.03 -14.63
N PRO A 141 -3.10 0.33 -15.36
CA PRO A 141 -3.08 0.34 -16.83
C PRO A 141 -3.39 1.72 -17.43
N LYS A 142 -3.97 2.63 -16.64
CA LYS A 142 -4.26 4.01 -17.02
C LYS A 142 -3.10 4.97 -16.72
N GLY A 143 -1.95 4.46 -16.26
CA GLY A 143 -0.76 5.26 -15.94
C GLY A 143 -0.74 5.88 -14.53
N GLY A 144 -1.78 5.66 -13.71
CA GLY A 144 -1.76 6.04 -12.30
C GLY A 144 -0.80 5.16 -11.50
N ILE A 145 -0.21 5.72 -10.43
CA ILE A 145 0.73 5.02 -9.54
C ILE A 145 0.03 4.73 -8.22
N MET A 146 0.23 3.53 -7.70
CA MET A 146 -0.29 3.09 -6.41
C MET A 146 0.84 2.56 -5.54
N GLU A 147 0.82 2.97 -4.28
CA GLU A 147 1.77 2.53 -3.25
C GLU A 147 1.21 1.32 -2.53
N LEU A 148 2.04 0.29 -2.36
CA LEU A 148 1.70 -0.91 -1.60
C LEU A 148 2.88 -1.33 -0.71
N PRO A 149 2.62 -2.00 0.43
CA PRO A 149 3.67 -2.61 1.22
C PRO A 149 4.48 -3.64 0.42
N PHE A 150 5.78 -3.73 0.65
CA PHE A 150 6.64 -4.76 0.07
C PHE A 150 6.10 -6.15 0.40
N GLY A 151 6.14 -7.04 -0.59
CA GLY A 151 5.56 -8.37 -0.49
C GLY A 151 4.05 -8.44 -0.82
N SER A 152 3.41 -7.31 -1.14
CA SER A 152 2.01 -7.29 -1.57
C SER A 152 1.79 -8.10 -2.85
N THR A 153 0.60 -8.67 -2.96
CA THR A 153 0.21 -9.54 -4.08
C THR A 153 -0.78 -8.84 -5.01
N ALA A 154 -1.11 -9.47 -6.15
CA ALA A 154 -2.11 -8.92 -7.07
C ALA A 154 -3.50 -8.73 -6.40
N VAL A 155 -3.84 -9.58 -5.44
CA VAL A 155 -5.09 -9.44 -4.65
C VAL A 155 -5.03 -8.22 -3.75
N ASP A 156 -3.88 -7.96 -3.11
CA ASP A 156 -3.70 -6.74 -2.31
C ASP A 156 -3.88 -5.48 -3.17
N PHE A 157 -3.32 -5.47 -4.39
CA PHE A 157 -3.53 -4.39 -5.35
C PHE A 157 -5.01 -4.24 -5.74
N ALA A 158 -5.73 -5.34 -5.97
CA ALA A 158 -7.16 -5.30 -6.30
C ALA A 158 -7.99 -4.61 -5.20
N TYR A 159 -7.74 -4.95 -3.93
CA TYR A 159 -8.40 -4.32 -2.78
C TYR A 159 -7.93 -2.88 -2.50
N ALA A 160 -6.69 -2.55 -2.87
CA ALA A 160 -6.20 -1.17 -2.82
C ALA A 160 -6.94 -0.28 -3.83
N VAL A 161 -7.16 -0.77 -5.06
CA VAL A 161 -7.98 -0.10 -6.09
C VAL A 161 -9.40 0.11 -5.61
N HIS A 162 -10.12 -0.96 -5.25
CA HIS A 162 -11.46 -0.86 -4.67
C HIS A 162 -11.87 -2.18 -4.02
N THR A 163 -12.66 -2.13 -2.96
CA THR A 163 -13.18 -3.34 -2.30
C THR A 163 -13.96 -4.23 -3.27
N ASP A 164 -14.79 -3.64 -4.13
CA ASP A 164 -15.56 -4.40 -5.13
C ASP A 164 -14.68 -5.04 -6.20
N VAL A 165 -13.58 -4.39 -6.60
CA VAL A 165 -12.60 -4.95 -7.55
C VAL A 165 -11.90 -6.15 -6.91
N GLY A 166 -11.53 -6.04 -5.63
CA GLY A 166 -11.01 -7.17 -4.86
C GLY A 166 -12.02 -8.32 -4.73
N ASN A 167 -13.27 -8.01 -4.39
CA ASN A 167 -14.34 -9.01 -4.20
C ASN A 167 -14.73 -9.74 -5.49
N SER A 168 -14.65 -9.05 -6.63
CA SER A 168 -14.95 -9.61 -7.95
C SER A 168 -13.70 -10.03 -8.73
N CYS A 169 -12.53 -10.11 -8.08
CA CYS A 169 -11.27 -10.45 -8.73
C CYS A 169 -11.29 -11.91 -9.25
N ALA A 170 -11.12 -12.09 -10.56
CA ALA A 170 -11.06 -13.39 -11.20
C ALA A 170 -9.62 -13.77 -11.60
N SER A 171 -8.88 -12.82 -12.18
CA SER A 171 -7.48 -13.02 -12.58
C SER A 171 -6.72 -11.69 -12.55
N ALA A 172 -5.38 -11.78 -12.55
CA ALA A 172 -4.51 -10.63 -12.68
C ALA A 172 -3.55 -10.81 -13.87
N ARG A 173 -3.19 -9.69 -14.50
CA ARG A 173 -2.04 -9.62 -15.40
C ARG A 173 -1.02 -8.64 -14.85
N ILE A 174 0.23 -9.05 -14.89
CA ILE A 174 1.38 -8.24 -14.52
C ILE A 174 2.21 -8.08 -15.78
N ASP A 175 2.46 -6.84 -16.20
CA ASP A 175 3.14 -6.49 -17.45
C ASP A 175 2.53 -7.24 -18.66
N ASP A 176 1.20 -7.17 -18.76
CA ASP A 176 0.35 -7.83 -19.77
C ASP A 176 0.39 -9.38 -19.81
N LYS A 177 1.04 -10.02 -18.84
CA LYS A 177 1.10 -11.49 -18.72
C LYS A 177 0.19 -12.01 -17.61
N PHE A 178 -0.61 -13.02 -17.91
CA PHE A 178 -1.41 -13.72 -16.91
C PHE A 178 -0.50 -14.36 -15.87
N THR A 179 -0.79 -14.08 -14.61
CA THR A 179 0.01 -14.53 -13.46
C THR A 179 -0.90 -15.02 -12.35
N PRO A 180 -0.43 -15.98 -11.52
CA PRO A 180 -1.17 -16.40 -10.34
C PRO A 180 -1.45 -15.23 -9.40
N LEU A 181 -2.64 -15.20 -8.79
CA LEU A 181 -3.05 -14.14 -7.87
C LEU A 181 -2.15 -14.02 -6.61
N SER A 182 -1.48 -15.11 -6.24
CA SER A 182 -0.52 -15.18 -5.13
C SER A 182 0.86 -14.61 -5.47
N THR A 183 1.09 -14.18 -6.70
CA THR A 183 2.39 -13.63 -7.13
C THR A 183 2.66 -12.33 -6.38
N VAL A 184 3.86 -12.24 -5.80
CA VAL A 184 4.35 -11.03 -5.14
C VAL A 184 4.72 -9.99 -6.20
N LEU A 185 4.24 -8.77 -6.00
CA LEU A 185 4.48 -7.65 -6.88
C LEU A 185 5.85 -7.02 -6.64
N ILE A 186 6.43 -6.50 -7.70
CA ILE A 186 7.71 -5.78 -7.69
C ILE A 186 7.46 -4.34 -8.13
N SER A 187 8.20 -3.40 -7.54
CA SER A 187 8.11 -1.99 -7.91
C SER A 187 8.39 -1.77 -9.40
N GLY A 188 7.58 -0.93 -10.05
CA GLY A 188 7.69 -0.59 -11.46
C GLY A 188 6.84 -1.45 -12.40
N GLN A 189 6.17 -2.49 -11.89
CA GLN A 189 5.30 -3.33 -12.71
C GLN A 189 3.94 -2.68 -12.97
N THR A 190 3.35 -2.99 -14.13
CA THR A 190 1.98 -2.61 -14.45
C THR A 190 1.03 -3.76 -14.13
N VAL A 191 0.06 -3.53 -13.25
CA VAL A 191 -0.89 -4.56 -12.82
C VAL A 191 -2.29 -4.22 -13.34
N SER A 192 -2.92 -5.18 -14.01
CA SER A 192 -4.32 -5.11 -14.40
C SER A 192 -5.10 -6.24 -13.73
N ILE A 193 -6.27 -5.91 -13.20
CA ILE A 193 -7.18 -6.86 -12.57
C ILE A 193 -8.35 -7.12 -13.51
N THR A 194 -8.62 -8.39 -13.78
CA THR A 194 -9.83 -8.83 -14.47
C THR A 194 -10.88 -9.20 -13.45
N THR A 195 -12.03 -8.53 -13.51
CA THR A 195 -13.15 -8.78 -12.60
C THR A 195 -14.24 -9.62 -13.28
N SER A 196 -15.00 -10.38 -12.49
CA SER A 196 -16.19 -11.10 -12.95
C SER A 196 -17.32 -10.99 -11.92
N PRO A 197 -18.59 -10.82 -12.35
CA PRO A 197 -19.74 -10.77 -11.44
C PRO A 197 -19.93 -12.05 -10.62
N GLU A 198 -19.45 -13.19 -11.11
CA GLU A 198 -19.55 -14.50 -10.45
C GLU A 198 -18.36 -14.78 -9.54
N ALA A 199 -17.26 -14.06 -9.70
CA ALA A 199 -16.07 -14.26 -8.88
C ALA A 199 -16.36 -13.88 -7.43
N ARG A 200 -15.84 -14.70 -6.51
CA ARG A 200 -15.90 -14.47 -5.07
C ARG A 200 -14.51 -14.72 -4.47
N PRO A 201 -14.14 -14.03 -3.38
CA PRO A 201 -12.89 -14.27 -2.68
C PRO A 201 -12.77 -15.71 -2.22
N ASN A 202 -11.62 -16.32 -2.49
CA ASN A 202 -11.29 -17.64 -1.99
C ASN A 202 -10.67 -17.52 -0.59
N PRO A 203 -11.11 -18.30 0.42
CA PRO A 203 -10.47 -18.33 1.74
C PRO A 203 -8.95 -18.54 1.72
N ALA A 204 -8.45 -19.28 0.72
CA ALA A 204 -7.01 -19.52 0.54
C ALA A 204 -6.21 -18.23 0.31
N TRP A 205 -6.85 -17.13 -0.13
CA TRP A 205 -6.19 -15.85 -0.31
C TRP A 205 -5.63 -15.29 0.99
N LEU A 206 -6.26 -15.58 2.14
CA LEU A 206 -5.80 -15.16 3.47
C LEU A 206 -4.38 -15.65 3.79
N ASN A 207 -3.91 -16.71 3.13
CA ASN A 207 -2.58 -17.27 3.33
C ASN A 207 -1.48 -16.41 2.70
N PHE A 208 -1.78 -15.64 1.66
CA PHE A 208 -0.77 -14.89 0.90
C PHE A 208 -0.98 -13.37 0.86
N VAL A 209 -2.20 -12.87 1.09
CA VAL A 209 -2.43 -11.42 1.15
C VAL A 209 -1.68 -10.78 2.32
N LYS A 210 -1.07 -9.62 2.07
CA LYS A 210 -0.27 -8.90 3.05
C LYS A 210 -1.01 -7.76 3.73
N THR A 211 -1.87 -7.06 2.99
CA THR A 211 -2.48 -5.82 3.49
C THR A 211 -3.62 -6.10 4.47
N ALA A 212 -3.68 -5.28 5.51
CA ALA A 212 -4.77 -5.28 6.50
C ALA A 212 -6.14 -5.12 5.83
N LYS A 213 -6.23 -4.18 4.87
CA LYS A 213 -7.44 -3.87 4.11
C LYS A 213 -7.98 -5.10 3.38
N ALA A 214 -7.12 -5.80 2.61
CA ALA A 214 -7.53 -7.02 1.90
C ALA A 214 -7.97 -8.12 2.88
N ARG A 215 -7.19 -8.38 3.94
CA ARG A 215 -7.52 -9.39 4.95
C ARG A 215 -8.87 -9.14 5.61
N SER A 216 -9.11 -7.91 6.05
CA SER A 216 -10.37 -7.51 6.71
C SER A 216 -11.55 -7.64 5.75
N ALA A 217 -11.43 -7.14 4.52
CA ALA A 217 -12.48 -7.22 3.52
C ALA A 217 -12.84 -8.67 3.15
N ILE A 218 -11.83 -9.53 2.94
CA ILE A 218 -12.03 -10.96 2.65
C ILE A 218 -12.73 -11.65 3.82
N ARG A 219 -12.25 -11.46 5.06
CA ARG A 219 -12.86 -12.06 6.27
C ARG A 219 -14.32 -11.62 6.44
N HIS A 220 -14.59 -10.34 6.27
CA HIS A 220 -15.93 -9.78 6.38
C HIS A 220 -16.88 -10.45 5.38
N LEU A 221 -16.48 -10.51 4.10
CA LEU A 221 -17.34 -11.11 3.06
C LEU A 221 -17.60 -12.60 3.32
N LEU A 222 -16.57 -13.37 3.69
CA LEU A 222 -16.70 -14.80 4.01
C LEU A 222 -17.61 -15.04 5.22
N LYS A 223 -17.55 -14.18 6.24
CA LYS A 223 -18.42 -14.26 7.41
C LYS A 223 -19.88 -13.97 7.03
N THR A 224 -20.10 -12.93 6.23
CA THR A 224 -21.45 -12.55 5.76
C THR A 224 -22.07 -13.65 4.91
N GLN A 225 -21.32 -14.26 3.98
CA GLN A 225 -21.79 -15.37 3.16
C GLN A 225 -22.26 -16.55 4.01
N LYS A 226 -21.44 -17.01 4.97
CA LYS A 226 -21.80 -18.11 5.88
C LYS A 226 -23.07 -17.80 6.67
N HIS A 227 -23.24 -16.57 7.12
CA HIS A 227 -24.45 -16.16 7.85
C HIS A 227 -25.69 -16.18 6.94
N THR A 228 -25.58 -15.70 5.70
CA THR A 228 -26.68 -15.71 4.73
C THR A 228 -27.08 -17.15 4.36
N GLU A 229 -26.12 -18.03 4.12
CA GLU A 229 -26.35 -19.45 3.85
C GLU A 229 -27.02 -20.16 5.04
N ALA A 230 -26.50 -19.94 6.26
CA ALA A 230 -27.08 -20.51 7.47
C ALA A 230 -28.52 -20.01 7.71
N SER A 231 -28.79 -18.72 7.46
CA SER A 231 -30.14 -18.15 7.59
C SER A 231 -31.10 -18.71 6.54
N ALA A 232 -30.66 -18.86 5.28
CA ALA A 232 -31.47 -19.45 4.23
C ALA A 232 -31.85 -20.90 4.53
N LEU A 233 -30.88 -21.71 4.97
CA LEU A 233 -31.13 -23.09 5.41
C LEU A 233 -32.08 -23.13 6.61
N GLY A 234 -31.84 -22.28 7.62
CA GLY A 234 -32.71 -22.18 8.80
C GLY A 234 -34.15 -21.83 8.44
N LYS A 235 -34.37 -20.91 7.48
CA LYS A 235 -35.71 -20.59 6.96
C LYS A 235 -36.37 -21.78 6.28
N GLN A 236 -35.63 -22.54 5.47
CA GLN A 236 -36.17 -23.74 4.81
C GLN A 236 -36.57 -24.80 5.83
N LEU A 237 -35.71 -25.07 6.83
CA LEU A 237 -36.00 -26.03 7.89
C LEU A 237 -37.20 -25.60 8.75
N LEU A 238 -37.29 -24.31 9.10
CA LEU A 238 -38.43 -23.76 9.84
C LEU A 238 -39.73 -23.88 9.04
N GLN A 239 -39.71 -23.56 7.74
CA GLN A 239 -40.87 -23.72 6.86
C GLN A 239 -41.33 -25.18 6.79
N GLN A 240 -40.39 -26.13 6.68
CA GLN A 240 -40.70 -27.55 6.67
C GLN A 240 -41.31 -28.01 8.01
N ALA A 241 -40.74 -27.60 9.14
CA ALA A 241 -41.26 -27.95 10.46
C ALA A 241 -42.67 -27.37 10.72
N LEU A 242 -42.94 -26.14 10.26
CA LEU A 242 -44.27 -25.52 10.38
C LEU A 242 -45.32 -26.22 9.52
N LEU A 243 -44.95 -26.67 8.32
CA LEU A 243 -45.80 -27.50 7.45
C LEU A 243 -46.15 -28.83 8.12
N GLU A 244 -45.16 -29.51 8.72
CA GLU A 244 -45.37 -30.77 9.44
C GLU A 244 -46.25 -30.59 10.70
N ALA A 245 -46.11 -29.47 11.40
CA ALA A 245 -46.90 -29.15 12.60
C ALA A 245 -48.30 -28.58 12.32
N ALA A 246 -48.69 -28.42 11.04
CA ALA A 246 -49.93 -27.77 10.61
C ALA A 246 -50.17 -26.38 11.23
N ALA A 247 -49.09 -25.66 11.58
CA ALA A 247 -49.15 -24.36 12.22
C ALA A 247 -48.90 -23.25 11.17
N PRO A 248 -49.78 -22.25 11.03
CA PRO A 248 -49.60 -21.20 10.04
C PRO A 248 -48.43 -20.28 10.43
N LEU A 249 -47.70 -19.81 9.41
CA LEU A 249 -46.58 -18.85 9.53
C LEU A 249 -46.96 -17.53 10.21
N SER A 250 -48.24 -17.23 10.39
CA SER A 250 -48.77 -16.06 11.11
C SER A 250 -48.65 -16.15 12.64
N THR A 251 -48.15 -17.27 13.17
CA THR A 251 -48.08 -17.54 14.62
C THR A 251 -46.72 -17.18 15.23
N ILE A 252 -45.74 -16.79 14.40
CA ILE A 252 -44.37 -16.37 14.78
C ILE A 252 -44.16 -14.95 14.26
#